data_AF-A0A0F9EHS7-F1
#
_entry.id   AF-A0A0F9EHS7-F1
#
_cell.length_a   1.000
_cell.length_b   1.000
_cell.length_c   1.000
_cell.angle_alpha   90.00
_cell.angle_beta   90.00
_cell.angle_gamma   90.00
#
_symmetry.space_group_name_H-M   'P 1'
#
loop_
_entity.id
_entity.type
_entity.pdbx_description
1 polymer ?
#
loop_
_entity_poly.entity_id
_entity_poly.type
_entity_poly.pdbx_seq_one_letter_code
_entity_poly.pdbx_strand_id
1 'polypeptide(L)'
;MLTVIQPDGKYCGNCVQQPVGRRFVPADGSGSNKVLLLSDSPWTNEIAAGKNFSGAAGYTLERLLKRAGYDRPNFLVANTIWCKPPTLNWTDQHFRPEVAKALAQCAPYLDDLVAQFKPRVVVPMGNVALRRSCGVSGIESRHSYVHESVWGIPAIPTFHPSYIMQGNQKMGGAFVFALRRAMEAAKGALKPTKYELLLDPPIDKARAYLNRVKGRIPALVVDIETPESGKLNEDDDKGTGSSYHIIRAGFSHTEGTAITFPWTEPWISLLQEALNRSNTMVEWTDKEFDSRRLRAAG
;
A
#
# COMPACT_ATOMS: atom_id res chain seq x y z
N MET A 1 5.25 -1.59 31.18
CA MET A 1 3.95 -1.61 30.48
C MET A 1 3.70 -0.24 29.90
N LEU A 2 3.11 -0.14 28.72
CA LEU A 2 2.65 1.14 28.17
C LEU A 2 1.53 1.69 29.07
N THR A 3 1.71 2.89 29.61
CA THR A 3 0.70 3.59 30.43
C THR A 3 -0.14 4.48 29.52
N VAL A 4 -0.89 3.85 28.62
CA VAL A 4 -1.70 4.55 27.63
C VAL A 4 -3.04 4.90 28.25
N ILE A 5 -3.53 6.12 28.02
CA ILE A 5 -4.87 6.53 28.41
C ILE A 5 -5.86 5.54 27.78
N GLN A 6 -6.74 4.98 28.59
CA GLN A 6 -7.78 4.05 28.19
C GLN A 6 -9.06 4.37 28.98
N PRO A 7 -10.24 4.00 28.47
CA PRO A 7 -11.46 4.16 29.25
C PRO A 7 -11.44 3.31 30.52
N ASP A 8 -12.14 3.78 31.56
CA ASP A 8 -12.39 3.03 32.78
C ASP A 8 -13.33 1.85 32.48
N GLY A 9 -12.75 0.72 32.07
CA GLY A 9 -13.46 -0.51 31.72
C GLY A 9 -13.50 -0.80 30.22
N LYS A 10 -14.48 -1.61 29.78
CA LYS A 10 -14.54 -2.13 28.41
C LYS A 10 -15.11 -1.14 27.37
N TYR A 11 -15.63 0.02 27.79
CA TYR A 11 -16.41 0.92 26.94
C TYR A 11 -16.02 2.38 27.17
N CYS A 12 -15.98 3.18 26.11
CA CYS A 12 -15.79 4.62 26.23
C CYS A 12 -17.08 5.29 26.74
N GLY A 13 -16.96 6.16 27.75
CA GLY A 13 -18.02 7.08 28.17
C GLY A 13 -18.32 8.15 27.10
N ASN A 14 -19.58 8.60 26.97
CA ASN A 14 -19.99 9.78 26.19
C ASN A 14 -19.53 9.83 24.71
N CYS A 15 -19.33 8.66 24.09
CA CYS A 15 -18.94 8.55 22.68
C CYS A 15 -20.17 8.45 21.79
N VAL A 16 -20.14 9.09 20.60
CA VAL A 16 -21.20 8.94 19.58
C VAL A 16 -21.40 7.48 19.13
N GLN A 17 -20.38 6.64 19.32
CA GLN A 17 -20.45 5.21 19.04
C GLN A 17 -21.01 4.38 20.20
N GLN A 18 -21.28 4.94 21.40
CA GLN A 18 -21.74 4.16 22.56
C GLN A 18 -22.90 3.17 22.29
N PRO A 19 -23.93 3.50 21.50
CA PRO A 19 -25.04 2.57 21.25
C PRO A 19 -24.64 1.32 20.45
N VAL A 20 -23.49 1.35 19.74
CA VAL A 20 -23.05 0.31 18.79
C VAL A 20 -21.61 -0.19 19.03
N GLY A 21 -20.81 0.60 19.75
CA GLY A 21 -19.38 0.42 20.05
C GLY A 21 -19.21 -0.54 21.20
N ARG A 22 -19.24 -1.84 20.89
CA ARG A 22 -19.37 -2.94 21.84
C ARG A 22 -18.16 -3.20 22.76
N ARG A 23 -16.98 -2.65 22.46
CA ARG A 23 -15.75 -2.84 23.25
C ARG A 23 -14.63 -1.94 22.76
N PHE A 24 -13.85 -1.39 23.68
CA PHE A 24 -12.54 -0.79 23.40
C PHE A 24 -11.51 -1.90 23.14
N VAL A 25 -10.85 -1.87 21.99
CA VAL A 25 -9.80 -2.81 21.61
C VAL A 25 -8.46 -2.08 21.74
N PRO A 26 -7.67 -2.34 22.80
CA PRO A 26 -6.41 -1.65 23.03
C PRO A 26 -5.38 -2.04 21.97
N ALA A 27 -4.31 -1.25 21.86
CA ALA A 27 -3.17 -1.57 21.01
C ALA A 27 -2.50 -2.86 21.50
N ASP A 28 -2.00 -3.68 20.58
CA ASP A 28 -1.34 -4.92 20.96
C ASP A 28 -0.18 -5.31 20.03
N GLY A 29 0.71 -6.16 20.54
CA GLY A 29 2.05 -6.44 20.01
C GLY A 29 3.15 -5.84 20.89
N SER A 30 4.37 -6.37 20.81
CA SER A 30 5.48 -5.89 21.66
C SER A 30 6.09 -4.60 21.14
N GLY A 31 5.97 -4.33 19.84
CA GLY A 31 6.56 -3.15 19.22
C GLY A 31 8.08 -3.10 19.31
N SER A 32 8.74 -4.26 19.38
CA SER A 32 10.21 -4.37 19.49
C SER A 32 10.95 -3.63 18.36
N ASN A 33 10.35 -3.53 17.17
CA ASN A 33 10.92 -2.80 16.04
C ASN A 33 10.70 -1.28 16.09
N LYS A 34 10.01 -0.75 17.10
CA LYS A 34 9.61 0.66 17.20
C LYS A 34 8.83 1.15 15.98
N VAL A 35 8.04 0.26 15.38
CA VAL A 35 7.13 0.58 14.28
C VAL A 35 5.69 0.41 14.74
N LEU A 36 4.86 1.42 14.51
CA LEU A 36 3.42 1.40 14.75
C LEU A 36 2.68 1.09 13.44
N LEU A 37 1.97 -0.03 13.38
CA LEU A 37 1.00 -0.31 12.32
C LEU A 37 -0.33 0.32 12.71
N LEU A 38 -0.78 1.31 11.95
CA LEU A 38 -2.00 2.07 12.26
C LEU A 38 -3.09 1.71 11.26
N SER A 39 -4.21 1.21 11.76
CA SER A 39 -5.38 0.82 10.98
C SER A 39 -6.54 1.80 11.17
N ASP A 40 -7.67 1.50 10.52
CA ASP A 40 -8.90 2.24 10.65
C ASP A 40 -9.63 1.93 11.97
N SER A 41 -10.23 0.74 12.09
CA SER A 41 -11.13 0.37 13.19
C SER A 41 -11.21 -1.16 13.39
N PRO A 42 -11.52 -1.64 14.61
CA PRO A 42 -11.80 -3.06 14.84
C PRO A 42 -13.18 -3.47 14.31
N TRP A 43 -13.35 -4.74 13.95
CA TRP A 43 -14.64 -5.31 13.53
C TRP A 43 -15.09 -6.45 14.46
N THR A 44 -16.05 -7.26 14.02
CA THR A 44 -16.73 -8.26 14.86
C THR A 44 -15.77 -9.23 15.56
N ASN A 45 -14.77 -9.75 14.85
CA ASN A 45 -13.85 -10.73 15.41
C ASN A 45 -12.88 -10.08 16.41
N GLU A 46 -12.44 -8.85 16.14
CA GLU A 46 -11.56 -8.08 17.00
C GLU A 46 -12.26 -7.70 18.30
N ILE A 47 -13.55 -7.39 18.26
CA ILE A 47 -14.37 -7.12 19.44
C ILE A 47 -14.52 -8.38 20.30
N ALA A 48 -14.84 -9.52 19.68
CA ALA A 48 -14.99 -10.78 20.38
C ALA A 48 -13.68 -11.20 21.07
N ALA A 49 -12.56 -11.15 20.34
CA ALA A 49 -11.24 -11.50 20.84
C ALA A 49 -10.65 -10.45 21.80
N GLY A 50 -11.02 -9.17 21.64
CA GLY A 50 -10.34 -8.04 22.29
C GLY A 50 -8.92 -7.83 21.79
N LYS A 51 -8.63 -8.20 20.54
CA LYS A 51 -7.30 -8.19 19.94
C LYS A 51 -7.39 -7.67 18.51
N ASN A 52 -6.46 -6.81 18.09
CA ASN A 52 -6.46 -6.27 16.74
C ASN A 52 -6.15 -7.36 15.72
N PHE A 53 -6.79 -7.27 14.54
CA PHE A 53 -6.56 -8.16 13.42
C PHE A 53 -6.71 -9.65 13.80
N SER A 54 -7.81 -10.00 14.47
CA SER A 54 -8.17 -11.40 14.78
C SER A 54 -9.09 -12.03 13.73
N GLY A 55 -9.57 -11.26 12.73
CA GLY A 55 -10.33 -11.76 11.59
C GLY A 55 -9.51 -12.08 10.34
N ALA A 56 -10.20 -12.22 9.21
CA ALA A 56 -9.57 -12.60 7.93
C ALA A 56 -8.55 -11.57 7.40
N ALA A 57 -8.79 -10.28 7.66
CA ALA A 57 -7.82 -9.23 7.38
C ALA A 57 -6.53 -9.42 8.19
N GLY A 58 -6.64 -10.00 9.39
CA GLY A 58 -5.49 -10.31 10.24
C GLY A 58 -4.64 -11.46 9.75
N TYR A 59 -5.27 -12.51 9.21
CA TYR A 59 -4.53 -13.57 8.51
C TYR A 59 -3.74 -13.02 7.31
N THR A 60 -4.35 -12.10 6.56
CA THR A 60 -3.69 -11.42 5.45
C THR A 60 -2.52 -10.56 5.93
N LEU A 61 -2.73 -9.78 7.01
CA LEU A 61 -1.66 -9.02 7.65
C LEU A 61 -0.49 -9.93 8.04
N GLU A 62 -0.75 -11.03 8.75
CA GLU A 62 0.29 -11.95 9.20
C GLU A 62 1.09 -12.55 8.03
N ARG A 63 0.42 -12.95 6.94
CA ARG A 63 1.09 -13.43 5.73
C ARG A 63 1.99 -12.37 5.10
N LEU A 64 1.53 -11.12 5.04
CA LEU A 64 2.30 -10.02 4.46
C LEU A 64 3.51 -9.65 5.33
N LEU A 65 3.36 -9.65 6.66
CA LEU A 65 4.46 -9.46 7.60
C LEU A 65 5.51 -10.58 7.45
N LYS A 66 5.07 -11.85 7.39
CA LYS A 66 5.97 -13.00 7.16
C LYS A 66 6.70 -12.92 5.83
N ARG A 67 6.02 -12.51 4.76
CA ARG A 67 6.64 -12.29 3.44
C ARG A 67 7.72 -11.19 3.48
N ALA A 68 7.61 -10.25 4.40
CA ALA A 68 8.62 -9.23 4.66
C ALA A 68 9.71 -9.66 5.65
N GLY A 69 9.62 -10.87 6.23
CA GLY A 69 10.59 -11.43 7.18
C GLY A 69 10.35 -11.04 8.63
N TYR A 70 9.13 -10.67 9.01
CA TYR A 70 8.80 -10.26 10.38
C TYR A 70 7.55 -10.97 10.91
N ASP A 71 7.48 -11.11 12.22
CA ASP A 71 6.30 -11.60 12.91
C ASP A 71 5.47 -10.44 13.43
N ARG A 72 4.16 -10.67 13.53
CA ARG A 72 3.23 -9.66 14.06
C ARG A 72 3.71 -9.04 15.38
N PRO A 73 4.15 -9.81 16.40
CA PRO A 73 4.50 -9.24 17.69
C PRO A 73 5.63 -8.21 17.62
N ASN A 74 6.47 -8.22 16.58
CA ASN A 74 7.55 -7.24 16.43
C ASN A 74 7.05 -5.80 16.26
N PHE A 75 5.77 -5.63 15.95
CA PHE A 75 5.12 -4.34 15.75
C PHE A 75 4.15 -4.04 16.88
N LEU A 76 3.90 -2.75 17.13
CA LEU A 76 2.72 -2.34 17.87
C LEU A 76 1.62 -2.08 16.85
N VAL A 77 0.41 -2.58 17.10
CA VAL A 77 -0.73 -2.40 16.20
C VAL A 77 -1.83 -1.67 16.94
N ALA A 78 -2.38 -0.63 16.31
CA ALA A 78 -3.49 0.15 16.83
C ALA A 78 -4.44 0.56 15.70
N ASN A 79 -5.58 1.13 16.08
CA ASN A 79 -6.57 1.68 15.15
C ASN A 79 -6.73 3.18 15.38
N THR A 80 -7.29 3.86 14.38
CA THR A 80 -7.69 5.26 14.47
C THR A 80 -8.96 5.43 15.32
N ILE A 81 -9.88 4.48 15.21
CA ILE A 81 -11.05 4.30 16.07
C ILE A 81 -10.86 3.05 16.91
N TRP A 82 -11.07 3.14 18.22
CA TRP A 82 -10.77 2.07 19.18
C TRP A 82 -11.90 1.05 19.41
N CYS A 83 -13.05 1.25 18.77
CA CYS A 83 -14.22 0.38 18.91
C CYS A 83 -14.89 0.13 17.56
N LYS A 84 -15.82 -0.82 17.51
CA LYS A 84 -16.45 -1.21 16.24
C LYS A 84 -17.44 -0.16 15.76
N PRO A 85 -17.31 0.34 14.52
CA PRO A 85 -18.27 1.27 13.94
C PRO A 85 -19.63 0.61 13.65
N PRO A 86 -20.70 1.42 13.43
CA PRO A 86 -22.05 0.90 13.17
C PRO A 86 -22.11 -0.03 11.95
N THR A 87 -21.46 0.37 10.85
CA THR A 87 -21.44 -0.35 9.58
C THR A 87 -20.02 -0.42 9.01
N LEU A 88 -19.81 -1.33 8.05
CA LEU A 88 -18.54 -1.43 7.33
C LEU A 88 -18.29 -0.14 6.53
N ASN A 89 -17.04 0.31 6.43
CA ASN A 89 -16.60 1.52 5.73
C ASN A 89 -17.22 2.84 6.25
N TRP A 90 -17.83 2.83 7.44
CA TRP A 90 -18.44 4.02 8.04
C TRP A 90 -17.42 5.15 8.26
N THR A 91 -16.22 4.80 8.67
CA THR A 91 -15.08 5.70 8.94
C THR A 91 -14.52 6.39 7.70
N ASP A 92 -14.78 5.87 6.50
CA ASP A 92 -14.38 6.51 5.24
C ASP A 92 -15.15 7.81 5.00
N GLN A 93 -16.35 7.91 5.55
CA GLN A 93 -17.27 9.03 5.42
C GLN A 93 -16.94 10.17 6.40
N HIS A 94 -15.66 10.46 6.58
CA HIS A 94 -15.13 11.41 7.56
C HIS A 94 -15.69 12.84 7.47
N PHE A 95 -16.26 13.23 6.33
CA PHE A 95 -16.96 14.50 6.16
C PHE A 95 -18.32 14.54 6.89
N ARG A 96 -18.87 13.38 7.27
CA ARG A 96 -20.11 13.31 8.05
C ARG A 96 -19.84 13.72 9.50
N PRO A 97 -20.66 14.62 10.10
CA PRO A 97 -20.41 15.15 11.44
C PRO A 97 -20.21 14.09 12.52
N GLU A 98 -20.97 13.00 12.48
CA GLU A 98 -20.89 11.90 13.44
C GLU A 98 -19.56 11.13 13.34
N VAL A 99 -19.03 10.96 12.13
CA VAL A 99 -17.75 10.29 11.88
C VAL A 99 -16.61 11.18 12.34
N ALA A 100 -16.63 12.47 11.95
CA ALA A 100 -15.65 13.46 12.39
C ALA A 100 -15.60 13.56 13.92
N LYS A 101 -16.77 13.61 14.59
CA LYS A 101 -16.86 13.62 16.04
C LYS A 101 -16.25 12.36 16.67
N ALA A 102 -16.52 11.18 16.13
CA ALA A 102 -15.93 9.94 16.64
C ALA A 102 -14.40 9.91 16.51
N LEU A 103 -13.88 10.33 15.34
CA LEU A 103 -12.45 10.41 15.09
C LEU A 103 -11.78 11.40 16.07
N ALA A 104 -12.38 12.57 16.28
CA ALA A 104 -11.90 13.57 17.23
C ALA A 104 -11.91 13.05 18.68
N GLN A 105 -12.95 12.32 19.08
CA GLN A 105 -13.03 11.71 20.41
C GLN A 105 -12.00 10.59 20.60
N CYS A 106 -11.63 9.86 19.55
CA CYS A 106 -10.63 8.78 19.61
C CYS A 106 -9.19 9.28 19.50
N ALA A 107 -8.98 10.49 18.96
CA ALA A 107 -7.64 11.02 18.70
C ALA A 107 -6.73 11.10 19.95
N PRO A 108 -7.21 11.54 21.13
CA PRO A 108 -6.36 11.64 22.32
C PRO A 108 -5.74 10.31 22.76
N TYR A 109 -6.47 9.19 22.66
CA TYR A 109 -5.95 7.86 22.99
C TYR A 109 -4.80 7.46 22.06
N LEU A 110 -4.89 7.82 20.78
CA LEU A 110 -3.83 7.53 19.81
C LEU A 110 -2.63 8.46 19.98
N ASP A 111 -2.86 9.74 20.25
CA ASP A 111 -1.76 10.69 20.52
C ASP A 111 -0.97 10.29 21.76
N ASP A 112 -1.66 9.91 22.83
CA ASP A 112 -1.01 9.40 24.03
C ASP A 112 -0.29 8.07 23.74
N LEU A 113 -0.89 7.13 22.98
CA LEU A 113 -0.21 5.91 22.56
C LEU A 113 1.13 6.21 21.87
N VAL A 114 1.13 7.15 20.92
CA VAL A 114 2.35 7.53 20.19
C VAL A 114 3.36 8.20 21.14
N ALA A 115 2.91 9.07 22.04
CA ALA A 115 3.77 9.73 23.02
C ALA A 115 4.44 8.74 24.00
N GLN A 116 3.70 7.71 24.44
CA GLN A 116 4.21 6.69 25.37
C GLN A 116 5.09 5.66 24.65
N PHE A 117 4.66 5.17 23.49
CA PHE A 117 5.37 4.14 22.75
C PHE A 117 6.66 4.67 22.08
N LYS A 118 6.64 5.93 21.66
CA LYS A 118 7.69 6.62 20.89
C LYS A 118 8.12 5.78 19.68
N PRO A 119 7.19 5.50 18.73
CA PRO A 119 7.55 4.82 17.50
C PRO A 119 8.57 5.67 16.73
N ARG A 120 9.49 5.00 16.04
CA ARG A 120 10.39 5.64 15.09
C ARG A 120 9.73 5.86 13.73
N VAL A 121 8.73 5.03 13.39
CA VAL A 121 7.97 5.10 12.14
C VAL A 121 6.53 4.66 12.39
N VAL A 122 5.58 5.32 11.73
CA VAL A 122 4.20 4.86 11.61
C VAL A 122 3.95 4.31 10.20
N VAL A 123 3.18 3.22 10.12
CA VAL A 123 2.73 2.61 8.86
C VAL A 123 1.20 2.72 8.82
N PRO A 124 0.66 3.80 8.24
CA PRO A 124 -0.78 3.94 8.05
C PRO A 124 -1.30 2.94 7.01
N MET A 125 -2.28 2.14 7.38
CA MET A 125 -2.91 1.15 6.53
C MET A 125 -4.29 1.64 6.08
N GLY A 126 -4.37 2.11 4.83
CA GLY A 126 -5.59 2.68 4.24
C GLY A 126 -5.79 4.18 4.51
N ASN A 127 -6.85 4.73 3.91
CA ASN A 127 -7.08 6.18 3.87
C ASN A 127 -7.43 6.80 5.24
N VAL A 128 -8.15 6.09 6.12
CA VAL A 128 -8.51 6.64 7.44
C VAL A 128 -7.25 6.86 8.29
N ALA A 129 -6.40 5.85 8.38
CA ALA A 129 -5.12 5.93 9.09
C ALA A 129 -4.20 6.99 8.47
N LEU A 130 -4.13 7.06 7.13
CA LEU A 130 -3.33 8.05 6.41
C LEU A 130 -3.80 9.48 6.72
N ARG A 131 -5.11 9.74 6.71
CA ARG A 131 -5.65 11.05 7.10
C ARG A 131 -5.30 11.40 8.55
N ARG A 132 -5.48 10.44 9.47
CA ARG A 132 -5.20 10.68 10.90
C ARG A 132 -3.74 10.99 11.17
N SER A 133 -2.84 10.30 10.47
CA SER A 133 -1.40 10.39 10.71
C SER A 133 -0.72 11.50 9.92
N CYS A 134 -1.19 11.83 8.71
CA CYS A 134 -0.50 12.75 7.80
C CYS A 134 -1.37 13.91 7.30
N GLY A 135 -2.66 13.96 7.65
CA GLY A 135 -3.56 15.02 7.18
C GLY A 135 -3.91 14.96 5.68
N VAL A 136 -3.54 13.87 4.99
CA VAL A 136 -3.76 13.70 3.54
C VAL A 136 -4.58 12.46 3.22
N SER A 137 -5.13 12.38 2.01
CA SER A 137 -5.84 11.21 1.47
C SER A 137 -5.28 10.82 0.10
N GLY A 138 -5.75 9.69 -0.44
CA GLY A 138 -5.30 9.16 -1.73
C GLY A 138 -4.22 8.09 -1.55
N ILE A 139 -4.58 6.99 -0.88
CA ILE A 139 -3.63 5.89 -0.60
C ILE A 139 -2.98 5.33 -1.86
N GLU A 140 -3.70 5.27 -2.98
CA GLU A 140 -3.21 4.75 -4.27
C GLU A 140 -2.03 5.55 -4.83
N SER A 141 -1.98 6.87 -4.64
CA SER A 141 -0.87 7.69 -5.12
C SER A 141 0.22 7.93 -4.07
N ARG A 142 -0.03 7.52 -2.82
CA ARG A 142 0.82 7.87 -1.67
C ARG A 142 1.48 6.67 -0.99
N HIS A 143 1.01 5.45 -1.24
CA HIS A 143 1.57 4.26 -0.62
C HIS A 143 3.07 4.14 -0.90
N SER A 144 3.81 3.58 0.06
CA SER A 144 5.26 3.35 0.01
C SER A 144 6.15 4.60 -0.02
N TYR A 145 5.60 5.79 -0.26
CA TYR A 145 6.33 7.05 -0.13
C TYR A 145 6.50 7.45 1.34
N VAL A 146 7.48 8.30 1.59
CA VAL A 146 7.76 8.82 2.93
C VAL A 146 6.97 10.12 3.09
N HIS A 147 6.15 10.18 4.13
CA HIS A 147 5.40 11.38 4.51
C HIS A 147 5.83 11.81 5.91
N GLU A 148 5.66 13.08 6.22
CA GLU A 148 5.76 13.58 7.58
C GLU A 148 4.43 13.34 8.31
N SER A 149 4.50 12.74 9.49
CA SER A 149 3.30 12.58 10.33
C SER A 149 3.07 13.80 11.23
N VAL A 150 1.84 13.94 11.73
CA VAL A 150 1.46 14.94 12.74
C VAL A 150 2.23 14.81 14.06
N TRP A 151 2.95 13.70 14.26
CA TRP A 151 3.78 13.43 15.43
C TRP A 151 5.28 13.72 15.21
N GLY A 152 5.66 14.29 14.05
CA GLY A 152 7.06 14.60 13.73
C GLY A 152 7.94 13.37 13.46
N ILE A 153 7.33 12.22 13.19
CA ILE A 153 8.03 10.98 12.78
C ILE A 153 7.67 10.60 11.35
N PRO A 154 8.53 9.85 10.62
CA PRO A 154 8.21 9.34 9.30
C PRO A 154 6.95 8.46 9.29
N ALA A 155 6.11 8.66 8.28
CA ALA A 155 4.98 7.81 7.94
C ALA A 155 5.21 7.17 6.57
N ILE A 156 5.05 5.84 6.49
CA ILE A 156 5.15 5.10 5.22
C ILE A 156 3.86 4.32 5.02
N PRO A 157 2.87 4.89 4.32
CA PRO A 157 1.54 4.33 4.23
C PRO A 157 1.48 3.15 3.25
N THR A 158 0.46 2.33 3.42
CA THR A 158 0.19 1.16 2.58
C THR A 158 -1.30 0.85 2.51
N PHE A 159 -1.68 -0.03 1.60
CA PHE A 159 -3.04 -0.55 1.50
C PHE A 159 -3.44 -1.34 2.74
N HIS A 160 -4.72 -1.22 3.10
CA HIS A 160 -5.27 -1.97 4.23
C HIS A 160 -5.36 -3.47 3.90
N PRO A 161 -5.03 -4.40 4.82
CA PRO A 161 -5.10 -5.83 4.56
C PRO A 161 -6.48 -6.34 4.09
N SER A 162 -7.57 -5.70 4.52
CA SER A 162 -8.92 -6.03 4.02
C SER A 162 -9.09 -5.73 2.52
N TYR A 163 -8.49 -4.65 2.02
CA TYR A 163 -8.54 -4.29 0.60
C TYR A 163 -7.77 -5.32 -0.23
N ILE A 164 -6.57 -5.70 0.23
CA ILE A 164 -5.72 -6.71 -0.44
C ILE A 164 -6.43 -8.06 -0.54
N MET A 165 -7.13 -8.50 0.51
CA MET A 165 -7.86 -9.78 0.47
C MET A 165 -9.15 -9.74 -0.34
N GLN A 166 -9.71 -8.56 -0.61
CA GLN A 166 -10.94 -8.36 -1.39
C GLN A 166 -10.62 -8.18 -2.88
N GLY A 167 -9.82 -9.09 -3.44
CA GLY A 167 -9.54 -9.12 -4.89
C GLY A 167 -8.41 -8.19 -5.36
N ASN A 168 -7.62 -7.60 -4.45
CA ASN A 168 -6.48 -6.75 -4.79
C ASN A 168 -5.15 -7.38 -4.35
N GLN A 169 -4.98 -8.69 -4.55
CA GLN A 169 -3.83 -9.43 -4.04
C GLN A 169 -2.49 -8.92 -4.58
N LYS A 170 -2.48 -8.37 -5.80
CA LYS A 170 -1.30 -7.71 -6.40
C LYS A 170 -0.72 -6.58 -5.54
N MET A 171 -1.57 -5.89 -4.77
CA MET A 171 -1.14 -4.84 -3.84
C MET A 171 -0.38 -5.36 -2.61
N GLY A 172 -0.34 -6.68 -2.41
CA GLY A 172 0.52 -7.30 -1.40
C GLY A 172 2.01 -6.98 -1.59
N GLY A 173 2.46 -6.77 -2.84
CA GLY A 173 3.82 -6.31 -3.14
C GLY A 173 4.08 -4.90 -2.58
N ALA A 174 3.15 -3.97 -2.80
CA ALA A 174 3.21 -2.61 -2.27
C ALA A 174 3.26 -2.61 -0.73
N PHE A 175 2.49 -3.48 -0.08
CA PHE A 175 2.54 -3.63 1.38
C PHE A 175 3.90 -4.08 1.89
N VAL A 176 4.47 -5.13 1.30
CA VAL A 176 5.78 -5.64 1.70
C VAL A 176 6.86 -4.59 1.46
N PHE A 177 6.78 -3.85 0.34
CA PHE A 177 7.71 -2.78 0.02
C PHE A 177 7.63 -1.62 1.04
N ALA A 178 6.42 -1.13 1.35
CA ALA A 178 6.20 -0.11 2.37
C ALA A 178 6.75 -0.55 3.74
N LEU A 179 6.53 -1.81 4.14
CA LEU A 179 7.03 -2.32 5.41
C LEU A 179 8.56 -2.39 5.44
N ARG A 180 9.21 -2.85 4.36
CA ARG A 180 10.69 -2.87 4.27
C ARG A 180 11.26 -1.46 4.44
N ARG A 181 10.67 -0.47 3.74
CA ARG A 181 11.06 0.93 3.90
C ARG A 181 10.81 1.45 5.32
N ALA A 182 9.71 1.05 5.95
CA ALA A 182 9.43 1.44 7.34
C ALA A 182 10.48 0.87 8.31
N MET A 183 10.94 -0.34 8.05
CA MET A 183 12.01 -0.98 8.82
C MET A 183 13.38 -0.34 8.57
N GLU A 184 13.68 0.09 7.35
CA GLU A 184 14.87 0.89 7.04
C GLU A 184 14.84 2.24 7.76
N ALA A 185 13.70 2.94 7.70
CA ALA A 185 13.50 4.21 8.40
C ALA A 185 13.60 4.06 9.93
N ALA A 186 13.02 3.00 10.50
CA ALA A 186 13.13 2.73 11.93
C ALA A 186 14.57 2.43 12.39
N LYS A 187 15.43 1.94 11.47
CA LYS A 187 16.86 1.71 11.72
C LYS A 187 17.73 2.95 11.42
N GLY A 188 17.14 4.06 10.96
CA GLY A 188 17.90 5.23 10.49
C GLY A 188 18.68 4.97 9.20
N ALA A 189 18.31 3.93 8.46
CA ALA A 189 19.00 3.44 7.26
C ALA A 189 18.21 3.71 5.97
N LEU A 190 17.14 4.50 6.04
CA LEU A 190 16.34 4.86 4.87
C LEU A 190 17.21 5.66 3.90
N LYS A 191 17.45 5.07 2.74
CA LYS A 191 18.18 5.73 1.64
C LYS A 191 17.17 6.36 0.68
N PRO A 192 17.47 7.55 0.14
CA PRO A 192 16.74 8.05 -1.02
C PRO A 192 16.80 7.00 -2.13
N THR A 193 15.64 6.56 -2.61
CA THR A 193 15.58 5.65 -3.74
C THR A 193 15.93 6.45 -4.99
N LYS A 194 17.04 6.09 -5.64
CA LYS A 194 17.41 6.68 -6.93
C LYS A 194 16.78 5.84 -8.02
N TYR A 195 15.92 6.47 -8.82
CA TYR A 195 15.36 5.86 -10.01
C TYR A 195 16.11 6.36 -11.24
N GLU A 196 16.47 5.44 -12.12
CA GLU A 196 16.95 5.79 -13.46
C GLU A 196 15.82 5.54 -14.46
N LEU A 197 15.13 6.62 -14.84
CA LEU A 197 14.00 6.58 -15.75
C LEU A 197 14.43 7.20 -17.09
N LEU A 198 14.48 6.38 -18.13
CA LEU A 198 14.82 6.83 -19.48
C LEU A 198 13.53 7.11 -20.25
N LEU A 199 13.21 8.40 -20.38
CA LEU A 199 12.09 8.90 -21.18
C LEU A 199 12.55 9.18 -22.61
N ASP A 200 11.98 8.43 -23.56
CA ASP A 200 12.20 8.56 -25.00
C ASP A 200 13.68 8.69 -25.38
N PRO A 201 14.57 7.80 -24.89
CA PRO A 201 15.98 7.93 -25.15
C PRO A 201 16.30 7.64 -26.62
N PRO A 202 17.39 8.21 -27.17
CA PRO A 202 17.96 7.76 -28.43
C PRO A 202 18.14 6.25 -28.46
N ILE A 203 17.92 5.62 -29.62
CA ILE A 203 17.89 4.15 -29.73
C ILE A 203 19.17 3.48 -29.24
N ASP A 204 20.34 4.10 -29.42
CA ASP A 204 21.61 3.56 -28.92
C ASP A 204 21.65 3.48 -27.38
N LYS A 205 21.09 4.49 -26.70
CA LYS A 205 20.95 4.47 -25.24
C LYS A 205 19.93 3.42 -24.79
N ALA A 206 18.84 3.27 -25.54
CA ALA A 206 17.82 2.26 -25.28
C ALA A 206 18.38 0.83 -25.41
N ARG A 207 19.20 0.59 -26.46
CA ARG A 207 19.92 -0.67 -26.67
C ARG A 207 20.96 -0.92 -25.59
N ALA A 208 21.71 0.12 -25.19
CA ALA A 208 22.64 0.02 -24.08
C ALA A 208 21.93 -0.35 -22.77
N TYR A 209 20.74 0.21 -22.52
CA TYR A 209 19.89 -0.15 -21.38
C TYR A 209 19.46 -1.63 -21.42
N LEU A 210 18.93 -2.11 -22.54
CA LEU A 210 18.55 -3.52 -22.71
C LEU A 210 19.74 -4.48 -22.50
N ASN A 211 20.93 -4.07 -22.95
CA ASN A 211 22.15 -4.88 -22.87
C ASN A 211 22.86 -4.86 -21.51
N ARG A 212 22.32 -4.16 -20.50
CA ARG A 212 22.83 -4.24 -19.12
C ARG A 212 22.71 -5.66 -18.56
N VAL A 213 21.63 -6.36 -18.88
CA VAL A 213 21.48 -7.78 -18.59
C VAL A 213 21.94 -8.54 -19.83
N LYS A 214 22.99 -9.34 -19.73
CA LYS A 214 23.48 -10.16 -20.86
C LYS A 214 22.70 -11.48 -20.92
N GLY A 215 22.29 -11.89 -22.12
CA GLY A 215 21.59 -13.16 -22.34
C GLY A 215 20.10 -13.08 -21.93
N ARG A 216 19.63 -14.12 -21.21
CA ARG A 216 18.23 -14.26 -20.80
C ARG A 216 17.90 -13.34 -19.62
N ILE A 217 16.78 -12.65 -19.73
CA ILE A 217 16.21 -11.79 -18.70
C ILE A 217 15.28 -12.66 -17.83
N PRO A 218 15.55 -12.84 -16.53
CA PRO A 218 14.71 -13.70 -15.69
C PRO A 218 13.25 -13.24 -15.62
N ALA A 219 13.02 -11.95 -15.45
CA ALA A 219 11.71 -11.33 -15.44
C ALA A 219 11.80 -9.94 -16.09
N LEU A 220 10.86 -9.64 -16.99
CA LEU A 220 10.72 -8.33 -17.63
C LEU A 220 9.39 -7.74 -17.20
N VAL A 221 9.44 -6.62 -16.46
CA VAL A 221 8.24 -5.84 -16.17
C VAL A 221 7.91 -5.02 -17.41
N VAL A 222 6.68 -5.09 -17.88
CA VAL A 222 6.21 -4.39 -19.07
C VAL A 222 4.94 -3.64 -18.72
N ASP A 223 4.80 -2.47 -19.32
CA ASP A 223 3.69 -1.55 -19.12
C ASP A 223 3.43 -0.85 -20.46
N ILE A 224 2.17 -0.71 -20.86
CA ILE A 224 1.80 -0.03 -22.10
C ILE A 224 0.73 1.04 -21.85
N GLU A 225 0.67 2.02 -22.74
CA GLU A 225 -0.37 3.04 -22.70
C GLU A 225 -1.22 2.95 -23.96
N THR A 226 -2.52 3.12 -23.77
CA THR A 226 -3.53 3.28 -24.82
C THR A 226 -4.14 4.68 -24.74
N PRO A 227 -4.83 5.18 -25.79
CA PRO A 227 -5.46 6.50 -25.76
C PRO A 227 -6.38 6.75 -24.57
N GLU A 228 -6.94 5.69 -23.98
CA GLU A 228 -7.84 5.77 -22.84
C GLU A 228 -7.19 5.44 -21.49
N SER A 229 -5.89 5.07 -21.41
CA SER A 229 -5.23 4.65 -20.16
C SER A 229 -5.29 5.72 -19.05
N GLY A 230 -5.39 7.01 -19.39
CA GLY A 230 -5.60 8.07 -18.41
C GLY A 230 -7.01 8.16 -17.80
N LYS A 231 -7.98 7.39 -18.29
CA LYS A 231 -9.40 7.43 -17.89
C LYS A 231 -9.97 6.05 -17.53
N LEU A 232 -9.32 4.97 -17.96
CA LEU A 232 -9.76 3.62 -17.70
C LEU A 232 -9.04 3.05 -16.48
N ASN A 233 -9.80 2.40 -15.61
CA ASN A 233 -9.23 1.41 -14.71
C ASN A 233 -9.06 0.12 -15.51
N GLU A 234 -7.81 -0.23 -15.83
CA GLU A 234 -7.49 -1.39 -16.67
C GLU A 234 -7.93 -2.72 -16.04
N ASP A 235 -8.05 -2.77 -14.71
CA ASP A 235 -8.61 -3.91 -14.00
C ASP A 235 -10.11 -4.11 -14.24
N ASP A 236 -10.83 -3.09 -14.70
CA ASP A 236 -12.26 -3.19 -15.02
C ASP A 236 -12.51 -3.57 -16.49
N ASP A 237 -11.46 -3.61 -17.31
CA ASP A 237 -11.55 -3.95 -18.73
C ASP A 237 -11.89 -5.44 -18.94
N LYS A 238 -13.12 -5.68 -19.43
CA LYS A 238 -13.58 -7.03 -19.83
C LYS A 238 -13.23 -7.36 -21.28
N GLY A 239 -12.44 -6.51 -21.96
CA GLY A 239 -11.98 -6.73 -23.33
C GLY A 239 -12.97 -6.32 -24.43
N THR A 240 -14.05 -5.59 -24.09
CA THR A 240 -15.12 -5.22 -25.05
C THR A 240 -15.34 -3.70 -25.18
N GLY A 241 -14.40 -2.84 -24.77
CA GLY A 241 -14.60 -1.38 -24.87
C GLY A 241 -13.36 -0.49 -24.81
N SER A 242 -12.16 -1.08 -24.84
CA SER A 242 -10.89 -0.38 -24.66
C SER A 242 -9.99 -0.60 -25.89
N SER A 243 -9.24 0.42 -26.28
CA SER A 243 -8.46 0.37 -27.51
C SER A 243 -7.34 -0.65 -27.44
N TYR A 244 -7.09 -1.33 -28.56
CA TYR A 244 -5.88 -2.14 -28.77
C TYR A 244 -4.76 -1.34 -29.45
N HIS A 245 -5.01 -0.06 -29.74
CA HIS A 245 -3.99 0.84 -30.26
C HIS A 245 -3.03 1.24 -29.15
N ILE A 246 -1.82 0.70 -29.19
CA ILE A 246 -0.74 1.07 -28.27
C ILE A 246 -0.13 2.40 -28.74
N ILE A 247 -0.03 3.36 -27.83
CA ILE A 247 0.63 4.66 -28.09
C ILE A 247 2.02 4.75 -27.45
N ARG A 248 2.25 3.98 -26.38
CA ARG A 248 3.49 3.97 -25.63
C ARG A 248 3.73 2.59 -25.03
N ALA A 249 5.00 2.25 -24.86
CA ALA A 249 5.38 1.11 -24.06
C ALA A 249 6.58 1.46 -23.17
N GLY A 250 6.76 0.69 -22.11
CA GLY A 250 7.93 0.72 -21.28
C GLY A 250 8.26 -0.65 -20.75
N PHE A 251 9.51 -0.81 -20.31
CA PHE A 251 9.92 -2.02 -19.62
C PHE A 251 11.00 -1.77 -18.57
N SER A 252 11.08 -2.70 -17.63
CA SER A 252 12.16 -2.80 -16.65
C SER A 252 12.65 -4.24 -16.52
N HIS A 253 13.97 -4.42 -16.56
CA HIS A 253 14.63 -5.70 -16.26
C HIS A 253 15.51 -5.61 -15.00
N THR A 254 15.66 -4.41 -14.44
CA THR A 254 16.52 -4.14 -13.28
C THR A 254 15.79 -3.21 -12.31
N GLU A 255 15.78 -3.59 -11.03
CA GLU A 255 15.16 -2.81 -9.95
C GLU A 255 15.65 -1.35 -9.93
N GLY A 256 14.72 -0.41 -9.74
CA GLY A 256 15.03 1.02 -9.69
C GLY A 256 15.30 1.65 -11.06
N THR A 257 15.12 0.92 -12.15
CA THR A 257 15.32 1.46 -13.50
C THR A 257 14.10 1.20 -14.38
N ALA A 258 13.82 2.07 -15.33
CA ALA A 258 12.84 1.83 -16.37
C ALA A 258 13.20 2.59 -17.65
N ILE A 259 12.79 2.04 -18.78
CA ILE A 259 12.78 2.75 -20.05
C ILE A 259 11.35 2.85 -20.55
N THR A 260 11.00 3.96 -21.17
CA THR A 260 9.69 4.13 -21.80
C THR A 260 9.84 4.95 -23.08
N PHE A 261 9.06 4.60 -24.11
CA PHE A 261 9.19 5.09 -25.48
C PHE A 261 7.85 5.08 -26.23
N PRO A 262 7.69 5.92 -27.28
CA PRO A 262 6.51 5.87 -28.14
C PRO A 262 6.41 4.52 -28.87
N TRP A 263 5.19 4.06 -29.15
CA TRP A 263 4.93 2.83 -29.89
C TRP A 263 5.21 3.00 -31.40
N THR A 264 6.50 3.10 -31.74
CA THR A 264 7.00 3.29 -33.11
C THR A 264 8.34 2.58 -33.29
N GLU A 265 8.75 2.31 -34.53
CA GLU A 265 10.12 1.87 -34.80
C GLU A 265 11.13 3.00 -34.53
N PRO A 266 12.34 2.69 -34.05
CA PRO A 266 12.93 1.36 -33.80
C PRO A 266 12.63 0.74 -32.42
N TRP A 267 11.78 1.36 -31.60
CA TRP A 267 11.56 0.93 -30.22
C TRP A 267 10.64 -0.30 -30.07
N ILE A 268 9.72 -0.51 -31.01
CA ILE A 268 8.93 -1.74 -31.08
C ILE A 268 9.86 -2.95 -31.20
N SER A 269 10.80 -2.92 -32.15
CA SER A 269 11.83 -3.96 -32.31
C SER A 269 12.66 -4.17 -31.04
N LEU A 270 12.97 -3.09 -30.30
CA LEU A 270 13.69 -3.18 -29.02
C LEU A 270 12.88 -3.93 -27.95
N LEU A 271 11.59 -3.63 -27.81
CA LEU A 271 10.72 -4.32 -26.86
C LEU A 271 10.55 -5.79 -27.24
N GLN A 272 10.35 -6.09 -28.52
CA GLN A 272 10.28 -7.47 -29.01
C GLN A 272 11.57 -8.24 -28.67
N GLU A 273 12.74 -7.64 -28.85
CA GLU A 273 14.01 -8.23 -28.43
C GLU A 273 14.04 -8.50 -26.92
N ALA A 274 13.58 -7.54 -26.11
CA ALA A 274 13.52 -7.69 -24.65
C ALA A 274 12.58 -8.83 -24.22
N LEU A 275 11.38 -8.90 -24.81
CA LEU A 275 10.39 -9.95 -24.58
C LEU A 275 10.93 -11.32 -25.01
N ASN A 276 11.53 -11.41 -26.19
CA ASN A 276 12.14 -12.64 -26.71
C ASN A 276 13.32 -13.11 -25.87
N ARG A 277 14.00 -12.21 -25.15
CA ARG A 277 15.05 -12.54 -24.18
C ARG A 277 14.52 -12.84 -22.79
N SER A 278 13.25 -12.58 -22.50
CA SER A 278 12.66 -12.78 -21.16
C SER A 278 12.14 -14.20 -20.94
N ASN A 279 12.34 -14.74 -19.73
CA ASN A 279 11.71 -16.00 -19.31
C ASN A 279 10.27 -15.76 -18.83
N THR A 280 10.01 -14.61 -18.24
CA THR A 280 8.72 -14.24 -17.68
C THR A 280 8.46 -12.77 -17.96
N MET A 281 7.30 -12.47 -18.52
CA MET A 281 6.77 -11.11 -18.57
C MET A 281 5.92 -10.87 -17.33
N VAL A 282 6.08 -9.71 -16.72
CA VAL A 282 5.33 -9.26 -15.55
C VAL A 282 4.58 -7.99 -15.95
N GLU A 283 3.27 -8.02 -15.83
CA GLU A 283 2.40 -6.87 -16.06
C GLU A 283 1.68 -6.50 -14.75
N TRP A 284 1.21 -5.26 -14.64
CA TRP A 284 0.57 -4.77 -13.40
C TRP A 284 -0.86 -5.30 -13.21
N THR A 285 -1.52 -5.67 -14.29
CA THR A 285 -2.93 -6.03 -14.30
C THR A 285 -3.13 -7.54 -14.13
N ASP A 286 -4.14 -7.94 -13.35
CA ASP A 286 -4.47 -9.36 -13.14
C ASP A 286 -5.27 -9.95 -14.33
N LYS A 287 -5.53 -9.15 -15.37
CA LYS A 287 -6.40 -9.49 -16.51
C LYS A 287 -5.69 -9.46 -17.85
N GLU A 288 -4.37 -9.57 -17.87
CA GLU A 288 -3.62 -9.64 -19.12
C GLU A 288 -3.90 -8.43 -20.05
N PHE A 289 -4.02 -7.22 -19.48
CA PHE A 289 -4.38 -6.04 -20.27
C PHE A 289 -3.29 -5.72 -21.29
N ASP A 290 -2.04 -5.69 -20.84
CA ASP A 290 -0.87 -5.33 -21.63
C ASP A 290 -0.54 -6.47 -22.60
N SER A 291 -0.47 -7.69 -22.06
CA SER A 291 -0.06 -8.87 -22.82
C SER A 291 -1.01 -9.22 -23.96
N ARG A 292 -2.33 -9.03 -23.80
CA ARG A 292 -3.29 -9.20 -24.90
C ARG A 292 -3.06 -8.21 -26.04
N ARG A 293 -2.78 -6.95 -25.72
CA ARG A 293 -2.55 -5.89 -26.70
C ARG A 293 -1.22 -6.05 -27.41
N LEU A 294 -0.16 -6.36 -26.66
CA LEU A 294 1.15 -6.67 -27.23
C LEU A 294 1.04 -7.84 -28.21
N ARG A 295 0.42 -8.96 -27.81
CA ARG A 295 0.22 -10.12 -28.72
C ARG A 295 -0.57 -9.78 -29.98
N ALA A 296 -1.54 -8.86 -29.90
CA ALA A 296 -2.30 -8.41 -31.05
C ALA A 296 -1.51 -7.46 -31.97
N ALA A 297 -0.53 -6.74 -31.42
CA ALA A 297 0.32 -5.81 -32.15
C ALA A 297 1.55 -6.47 -32.82
N GLY A 298 1.83 -7.74 -32.50
CA GLY A 298 2.96 -8.53 -33.02
C GLY A 298 4.13 -8.58 -32.05
#